data_AF-A0A2C5X4J9-F1
#
_entry.id   AF-A0A2C5X4J9-F1
#
_cell.length_a   1.000
_cell.length_b   1.000
_cell.length_c   1.000
_cell.angle_alpha   90.00
_cell.angle_beta   90.00
_cell.angle_gamma   90.00
#
_symmetry.space_group_name_H-M   'P 1'
#
loop_
_entity.id
_entity.type
_entity.pdbx_description
1 polymer ?
#
loop_
_entity_poly.entity_id
_entity_poly.type
_entity_poly.pdbx_seq_one_letter_code
_entity_poly.pdbx_strand_id
1 'polypeptide(L)'
;MTAETFYTFKPRDKKGNPYDFEQFKGKVVLVINTASKCGFTPQYAGLEKLYKSLRADYGDDIQFLGFPCNQFGSQEPGNDDEIQSFCQINYGVTFPILGKVDVNGDNTDPFYSWLKDQKSGLLGLRRIKWNFEKFLIGRDGHVINRWASTAKPEALKEPILEALGVKNSSGGGSTAEGEAGAKPEPKSDESKPKPDEPESKSEDKVESKIESAAPSAGPDSQSKSNSTTSAVASKPEDTSSTTESQPETQA
;
A
#
# COMPACT_ATOMS: atom_id res chain seq x y z
N MET A 1 -2.91 -31.54 -3.86
CA MET A 1 -2.98 -30.10 -4.23
C MET A 1 -1.75 -29.43 -3.64
N THR A 2 -1.04 -28.60 -4.39
CA THR A 2 0.04 -27.75 -3.84
C THR A 2 -0.60 -26.66 -2.98
N ALA A 3 0.00 -26.35 -1.83
CA ALA A 3 -0.45 -25.24 -1.00
C ALA A 3 -0.28 -23.90 -1.75
N GLU A 4 -1.18 -22.95 -1.50
CA GLU A 4 -1.07 -21.59 -2.05
C GLU A 4 0.06 -20.83 -1.34
N THR A 5 0.99 -20.28 -2.12
CA THR A 5 2.19 -19.58 -1.64
C THR A 5 2.22 -18.17 -2.23
N PHE A 6 3.09 -17.30 -1.69
CA PHE A 6 3.31 -15.95 -2.21
C PHE A 6 3.50 -15.89 -3.74
N TYR A 7 4.09 -16.93 -4.35
CA TYR A 7 4.42 -16.98 -5.77
C TYR A 7 3.22 -17.13 -6.72
N THR A 8 2.03 -17.47 -6.24
CA THR A 8 0.82 -17.60 -7.09
C THR A 8 0.11 -16.26 -7.33
N PHE A 9 0.44 -15.23 -6.57
CA PHE A 9 -0.25 -13.93 -6.62
C PHE A 9 0.31 -13.03 -7.73
N LYS A 10 -0.60 -12.28 -8.36
CA LYS A 10 -0.27 -11.31 -9.42
C LYS A 10 -1.02 -9.99 -9.18
N PRO A 11 -0.76 -9.28 -8.06
CA PRO A 11 -1.39 -8.00 -7.77
C PRO A 11 -1.05 -6.97 -8.85
N ARG A 12 -1.76 -5.84 -8.89
CA ARG A 12 -1.54 -4.83 -9.93
C ARG A 12 -0.31 -3.95 -9.67
N ASP A 13 0.45 -3.68 -10.71
CA ASP A 13 1.43 -2.58 -10.72
C ASP A 13 0.72 -1.21 -10.76
N LYS A 14 1.52 -0.15 -10.69
CA LYS A 14 1.07 1.26 -10.77
C LYS A 14 0.38 1.66 -12.09
N LYS A 15 0.41 0.81 -13.10
CA LYS A 15 -0.26 0.99 -14.39
C LYS A 15 -1.49 0.07 -14.53
N GLY A 16 -1.83 -0.67 -13.48
CA GLY A 16 -2.93 -1.63 -13.47
C GLY A 16 -2.60 -3.01 -14.07
N ASN A 17 -1.37 -3.27 -14.50
CA ASN A 17 -0.96 -4.55 -15.10
C ASN A 17 -0.69 -5.61 -14.02
N PRO A 18 -0.87 -6.91 -14.31
CA PRO A 18 -0.45 -7.97 -13.39
C PRO A 18 1.07 -7.93 -13.13
N TYR A 19 1.45 -7.88 -11.85
CA TYR A 19 2.83 -7.90 -11.40
C TYR A 19 3.15 -9.26 -10.77
N ASP A 20 3.80 -10.13 -11.54
CA ASP A 20 3.91 -11.55 -11.23
C ASP A 20 4.87 -11.84 -10.08
N PHE A 21 4.40 -12.43 -8.98
CA PHE A 21 5.25 -12.74 -7.83
C PHE A 21 6.11 -14.00 -8.00
N GLU A 22 5.93 -14.79 -9.06
CA GLU A 22 6.86 -15.88 -9.38
C GLU A 22 8.29 -15.39 -9.62
N GLN A 23 8.49 -14.13 -10.04
CA GLN A 23 9.83 -13.51 -10.19
C GLN A 23 10.63 -13.41 -8.87
N PHE A 24 10.00 -13.69 -7.73
CA PHE A 24 10.60 -13.66 -6.40
C PHE A 24 10.85 -15.05 -5.77
N LYS A 25 10.72 -16.12 -6.54
CA LYS A 25 10.98 -17.49 -6.10
C LYS A 25 12.39 -17.62 -5.50
N GLY A 26 12.50 -18.15 -4.28
CA GLY A 26 13.79 -18.29 -3.58
C GLY A 26 14.33 -17.03 -2.88
N LYS A 27 13.63 -15.89 -2.99
CA LYS A 27 14.00 -14.61 -2.35
C LYS A 27 13.22 -14.37 -1.07
N VAL A 28 13.78 -13.57 -0.18
CA VAL A 28 13.07 -12.97 0.96
C VAL A 28 12.34 -11.72 0.47
N VAL A 29 11.08 -11.54 0.89
CA VAL A 29 10.27 -10.38 0.47
C VAL A 29 9.65 -9.67 1.68
N LEU A 30 9.87 -8.37 1.81
CA LEU A 30 9.17 -7.52 2.77
C LEU A 30 8.02 -6.79 2.06
N VAL A 31 6.80 -6.99 2.54
CA VAL A 31 5.59 -6.35 2.01
C VAL A 31 5.08 -5.32 3.01
N ILE A 32 4.75 -4.12 2.56
CA ILE A 32 4.32 -2.99 3.39
C ILE A 32 3.06 -2.36 2.80
N ASN A 33 1.99 -2.18 3.59
CA ASN A 33 0.88 -1.30 3.17
C ASN A 33 1.24 0.16 3.50
N THR A 34 1.14 1.08 2.55
CA THR A 34 1.72 2.43 2.66
C THR A 34 0.70 3.55 2.47
N ALA A 35 1.06 4.75 2.95
CA ALA A 35 0.29 5.98 2.80
C ALA A 35 1.22 7.20 2.74
N SER A 36 0.90 8.21 1.93
CA SER A 36 1.69 9.44 1.78
C SER A 36 1.36 10.52 2.82
N LYS A 37 0.17 10.49 3.43
CA LYS A 37 -0.31 11.51 4.39
C LYS A 37 -0.51 10.95 5.80
N CYS A 38 0.40 10.09 6.24
CA CYS A 38 0.33 9.40 7.54
C CYS A 38 1.43 9.89 8.49
N GLY A 39 1.18 9.87 9.81
CA GLY A 39 2.22 10.09 10.83
C GLY A 39 3.37 9.08 10.77
N PHE A 40 3.18 7.93 10.13
CA PHE A 40 4.23 6.93 9.88
C PHE A 40 4.92 7.07 8.51
N THR A 41 4.48 7.97 7.63
CA THR A 41 5.11 8.20 6.31
C THR A 41 6.63 8.46 6.37
N PRO A 42 7.19 9.15 7.40
CA PRO A 42 8.64 9.26 7.56
C PRO A 42 9.41 7.93 7.64
N GLN A 43 8.75 6.79 7.91
CA GLN A 43 9.39 5.47 7.85
C GLN A 43 9.91 5.11 6.45
N TYR A 44 9.39 5.73 5.37
CA TYR A 44 9.92 5.52 4.02
C TYR A 44 11.44 5.74 3.95
N ALA A 45 11.98 6.77 4.62
CA ALA A 45 13.43 7.03 4.64
C ALA A 45 14.23 5.88 5.30
N GLY A 46 13.72 5.34 6.42
CA GLY A 46 14.37 4.22 7.11
C GLY A 46 14.23 2.90 6.37
N LEU A 47 13.06 2.64 5.76
CA LEU A 47 12.83 1.48 4.89
C LEU A 47 13.74 1.52 3.66
N GLU A 48 13.87 2.68 3.02
CA GLU A 48 14.72 2.88 1.85
C GLU A 48 16.22 2.72 2.19
N LYS A 49 16.66 3.26 3.32
CA LYS A 49 18.03 3.07 3.83
C LYS A 49 18.32 1.59 4.11
N LEU A 50 17.38 0.88 4.76
CA LEU A 50 17.50 -0.54 5.04
C LEU A 50 17.52 -1.36 3.74
N TYR A 51 16.61 -1.07 2.81
CA TYR A 51 16.54 -1.72 1.50
C TYR A 51 17.86 -1.56 0.74
N LYS A 52 18.37 -0.32 0.59
CA LYS A 52 19.65 -0.06 -0.07
C LYS A 52 20.83 -0.79 0.59
N SER A 53 20.89 -0.85 1.92
CA SER A 53 21.92 -1.61 2.64
C SER A 53 21.83 -3.11 2.33
N LEU A 54 20.64 -3.71 2.49
CA LEU A 54 20.45 -5.14 2.26
C LEU A 54 20.66 -5.52 0.78
N ARG A 55 20.28 -4.65 -0.16
CA ARG A 55 20.53 -4.82 -1.60
C ARG A 55 22.02 -4.74 -1.95
N ALA A 56 22.81 -3.95 -1.23
CA ALA A 56 24.26 -3.90 -1.41
C ALA A 56 24.95 -5.16 -0.88
N ASP A 57 24.49 -5.69 0.25
CA ASP A 57 25.08 -6.86 0.91
C ASP A 57 24.62 -8.22 0.31
N TYR A 58 23.35 -8.32 -0.11
CA TYR A 58 22.68 -9.57 -0.52
C TYR A 58 22.10 -9.56 -1.95
N GLY A 59 22.25 -8.45 -2.68
CA GLY A 59 21.84 -8.36 -4.08
C GLY A 59 20.36 -8.70 -4.29
N ASP A 60 20.09 -9.64 -5.21
CA ASP A 60 18.73 -10.05 -5.58
C ASP A 60 18.04 -11.02 -4.61
N ASP A 61 18.69 -11.44 -3.52
CA ASP A 61 18.05 -12.32 -2.52
C ASP A 61 16.97 -11.62 -1.66
N ILE A 62 16.88 -10.29 -1.74
CA ILE A 62 15.94 -9.45 -0.98
C ILE A 62 15.14 -8.50 -1.87
N GLN A 63 13.84 -8.43 -1.64
CA GLN A 63 12.93 -7.45 -2.26
C GLN A 63 12.04 -6.77 -1.22
N PHE A 64 11.84 -5.46 -1.34
CA PHE A 64 10.78 -4.74 -0.62
C PHE A 64 9.65 -4.37 -1.61
N LEU A 65 8.39 -4.41 -1.18
CA LEU A 65 7.22 -4.06 -2.00
C LEU A 65 6.25 -3.18 -1.20
N GLY A 66 6.04 -1.96 -1.66
CA GLY A 66 5.06 -1.03 -1.09
C GLY A 66 3.70 -1.13 -1.79
N PHE A 67 2.62 -1.18 -1.03
CA PHE A 67 1.24 -1.24 -1.51
C PHE A 67 0.46 -0.04 -0.97
N PRO A 68 0.22 1.00 -1.79
CA PRO A 68 -0.54 2.16 -1.36
C PRO A 68 -1.96 1.75 -0.95
N CYS A 69 -2.49 2.30 0.13
CA CYS A 69 -3.84 1.97 0.61
C CYS A 69 -4.54 3.19 1.23
N ASN A 70 -5.74 3.52 0.75
CA ASN A 70 -6.48 4.70 1.21
C ASN A 70 -7.48 4.40 2.35
N GLN A 71 -7.59 3.15 2.81
CA GLN A 71 -8.61 2.71 3.79
C GLN A 71 -8.40 3.25 5.22
N PHE A 72 -7.27 3.90 5.50
CA PHE A 72 -6.88 4.35 6.84
C PHE A 72 -6.83 5.88 6.89
N GLY A 73 -7.91 6.50 7.36
CA GLY A 73 -8.03 7.95 7.49
C GLY A 73 -7.92 8.73 6.17
N SER A 74 -8.18 8.09 5.03
CA SER A 74 -8.01 8.66 3.68
C SER A 74 -6.61 9.25 3.43
N GLN A 75 -5.58 8.60 3.98
CA GLN A 75 -4.18 9.07 3.98
C GLN A 75 -3.40 8.75 2.70
N GLU A 76 -4.05 8.14 1.69
CA GLU A 76 -3.46 7.88 0.36
C GLU A 76 -4.44 8.28 -0.77
N PRO A 77 -4.84 9.57 -0.85
CA PRO A 77 -5.91 10.01 -1.73
C PRO A 77 -5.49 10.10 -3.20
N GLY A 78 -4.19 10.23 -3.49
CA GLY A 78 -3.69 10.45 -4.84
C GLY A 78 -3.85 9.25 -5.77
N ASN A 79 -3.71 9.47 -7.07
CA ASN A 79 -3.60 8.39 -8.05
C ASN A 79 -2.19 7.73 -8.01
N ASP A 80 -2.02 6.62 -8.72
CA ASP A 80 -0.76 5.86 -8.67
C ASP A 80 0.46 6.70 -9.09
N ASP A 81 0.39 7.52 -10.15
CA ASP A 81 1.51 8.37 -10.58
C ASP A 81 1.88 9.47 -9.56
N GLU A 82 0.87 10.05 -8.90
CA GLU A 82 1.07 11.02 -7.81
C GLU A 82 1.78 10.38 -6.60
N ILE A 83 1.36 9.17 -6.22
CA ILE A 83 1.95 8.43 -5.09
C ILE A 83 3.42 8.09 -5.38
N GLN A 84 3.73 7.67 -6.60
CA GLN A 84 5.09 7.33 -7.02
C GLN A 84 5.99 8.56 -6.98
N SER A 85 5.50 9.68 -7.53
CA SER A 85 6.18 10.96 -7.52
C SER A 85 6.43 11.43 -6.07
N PHE A 86 5.43 11.28 -5.19
CA PHE A 86 5.58 11.60 -3.77
C PHE A 86 6.68 10.77 -3.09
N CYS A 87 6.69 9.44 -3.28
CA CYS A 87 7.66 8.54 -2.66
C CYS A 87 9.09 8.81 -3.17
N GLN A 88 9.24 9.07 -4.46
CA GLN A 88 10.54 9.36 -5.08
C GLN A 88 11.09 10.74 -4.68
N ILE A 89 10.26 11.79 -4.72
CA ILE A 89 10.70 13.17 -4.47
C ILE A 89 11.01 13.40 -2.99
N ASN A 90 10.16 12.93 -2.08
CA ASN A 90 10.27 13.25 -0.64
C ASN A 90 11.19 12.29 0.13
N TYR A 91 11.37 11.06 -0.36
CA TYR A 91 12.08 10.01 0.39
C TYR A 91 13.11 9.23 -0.43
N GLY A 92 13.21 9.46 -1.76
CA GLY A 92 14.18 8.77 -2.60
C GLY A 92 13.96 7.25 -2.70
N VAL A 93 12.72 6.79 -2.52
CA VAL A 93 12.34 5.37 -2.51
C VAL A 93 12.67 4.71 -3.85
N THR A 94 13.41 3.59 -3.82
CA THR A 94 13.83 2.83 -5.01
C THR A 94 13.24 1.42 -5.07
N PHE A 95 12.65 0.92 -3.98
CA PHE A 95 11.87 -0.32 -4.04
C PHE A 95 10.52 -0.10 -4.76
N PRO A 96 9.97 -1.12 -5.46
CA PRO A 96 8.69 -0.99 -6.15
C PRO A 96 7.56 -0.59 -5.20
N ILE A 97 6.92 0.53 -5.53
CA ILE A 97 5.56 0.85 -5.09
C ILE A 97 4.62 0.31 -6.17
N LEU A 98 3.66 -0.52 -5.77
CA LEU A 98 2.68 -1.17 -6.65
C LEU A 98 1.43 -0.28 -6.83
N GLY A 99 0.41 -0.78 -7.52
CA GLY A 99 -0.87 -0.09 -7.64
C GLY A 99 -1.60 -0.03 -6.30
N LYS A 100 -2.44 0.99 -6.12
CA LYS A 100 -3.25 1.16 -4.91
C LYS A 100 -4.24 0.00 -4.72
N VAL A 101 -4.30 -0.55 -3.50
CA VAL A 101 -5.14 -1.71 -3.15
C VAL A 101 -5.96 -1.49 -1.87
N ASP A 102 -7.07 -2.20 -1.77
CA ASP A 102 -7.82 -2.38 -0.54
C ASP A 102 -7.27 -3.60 0.23
N VAL A 103 -6.99 -3.43 1.52
CA VAL A 103 -6.36 -4.47 2.37
C VAL A 103 -7.33 -5.07 3.39
N ASN A 104 -8.55 -4.54 3.48
CA ASN A 104 -9.62 -4.94 4.39
C ASN A 104 -11.01 -4.80 3.72
N GLY A 105 -12.03 -5.47 4.28
CA GLY A 105 -13.41 -5.42 3.78
C GLY A 105 -13.63 -6.31 2.55
N ASP A 106 -14.82 -6.20 1.96
CA ASP A 106 -15.28 -7.13 0.90
C ASP A 106 -14.48 -6.98 -0.40
N ASN A 107 -13.87 -5.80 -0.62
CA ASN A 107 -12.97 -5.50 -1.74
C ASN A 107 -11.49 -5.80 -1.44
N THR A 108 -11.16 -6.50 -0.35
CA THR A 108 -9.77 -6.87 -0.02
C THR A 108 -9.11 -7.56 -1.22
N ASP A 109 -7.93 -7.08 -1.65
CA ASP A 109 -7.12 -7.77 -2.66
C ASP A 109 -6.81 -9.22 -2.20
N PRO A 110 -7.02 -10.26 -3.04
CA PRO A 110 -6.81 -11.66 -2.66
C PRO A 110 -5.46 -11.93 -1.99
N PHE A 111 -4.39 -11.24 -2.42
CA PHE A 111 -3.08 -11.35 -1.81
C PHE A 111 -3.06 -10.86 -0.35
N TYR A 112 -3.69 -9.71 -0.07
CA TYR A 112 -3.83 -9.23 1.31
C TYR A 112 -4.76 -10.11 2.15
N SER A 113 -5.76 -10.75 1.54
CA SER A 113 -6.57 -11.76 2.24
C SER A 113 -5.68 -12.92 2.71
N TRP A 114 -4.90 -13.50 1.80
CA TRP A 114 -3.95 -14.59 2.10
C TRP A 114 -2.91 -14.17 3.16
N LEU A 115 -2.30 -12.99 3.06
CA LEU A 115 -1.33 -12.49 4.06
C LEU A 115 -1.89 -12.49 5.49
N LYS A 116 -3.11 -11.97 5.66
CA LYS A 116 -3.78 -11.88 6.96
C LYS A 116 -4.10 -13.26 7.56
N ASP A 117 -4.21 -14.27 6.71
CA ASP A 117 -4.63 -15.62 7.07
C ASP A 117 -3.43 -16.52 7.39
N GLN A 118 -2.33 -16.34 6.66
CA GLN A 118 -1.03 -16.93 6.98
C GLN A 118 -0.47 -16.40 8.31
N LYS A 119 -0.67 -15.10 8.62
CA LYS A 119 -0.22 -14.53 9.89
C LYS A 119 -1.13 -13.44 10.44
N SER A 120 -1.80 -13.76 11.54
CA SER A 120 -2.55 -12.79 12.34
C SER A 120 -1.63 -11.74 12.97
N GLY A 121 -2.13 -10.52 13.17
CA GLY A 121 -1.46 -9.49 13.95
C GLY A 121 -1.56 -9.72 15.45
N LEU A 122 -1.20 -8.69 16.22
CA LEU A 122 -1.24 -8.70 17.69
C LEU A 122 -2.64 -9.11 18.20
N LEU A 123 -2.68 -9.88 19.29
CA LEU A 123 -3.90 -10.46 19.87
C LEU A 123 -4.74 -11.32 18.89
N GLY A 124 -4.10 -11.96 17.89
CA GLY A 124 -4.78 -12.81 16.91
C GLY A 124 -5.59 -12.04 15.86
N LEU A 125 -5.44 -10.72 15.78
CA LEU A 125 -6.26 -9.87 14.91
C LEU A 125 -5.82 -9.99 13.44
N ARG A 126 -6.61 -10.68 12.61
CA ARG A 126 -6.35 -10.83 11.16
C ARG A 126 -6.33 -9.48 10.42
N ARG A 127 -7.36 -8.64 10.61
CA ARG A 127 -7.53 -7.32 9.96
C ARG A 127 -6.27 -6.43 10.07
N ILE A 128 -5.85 -5.79 8.97
CA ILE A 128 -4.82 -4.73 9.02
C ILE A 128 -5.38 -3.56 9.83
N LYS A 129 -4.64 -3.08 10.83
CA LYS A 129 -5.08 -2.05 11.77
C LYS A 129 -4.82 -0.64 11.25
N TRP A 130 -3.68 -0.42 10.60
CA TRP A 130 -3.27 0.91 10.13
C TRP A 130 -2.26 0.85 8.98
N ASN A 131 -1.86 2.02 8.48
CA ASN A 131 -0.76 2.18 7.53
C ASN A 131 0.58 1.70 8.11
N PHE A 132 1.47 1.20 7.27
CA PHE A 132 2.81 0.70 7.59
C PHE A 132 2.84 -0.56 8.48
N GLU A 133 1.83 -1.43 8.43
CA GLU A 133 2.07 -2.84 8.80
C GLU A 133 3.01 -3.49 7.78
N LYS A 134 3.80 -4.47 8.23
CA LYS A 134 4.74 -5.20 7.39
C LYS A 134 4.52 -6.70 7.49
N PHE A 135 4.76 -7.42 6.40
CA PHE A 135 4.82 -8.88 6.36
C PHE A 135 6.17 -9.30 5.78
N LEU A 136 6.82 -10.30 6.39
CA LEU A 136 8.03 -10.93 5.85
C LEU A 136 7.68 -12.28 5.26
N ILE A 137 8.08 -12.49 4.01
CA ILE A 137 7.95 -13.73 3.25
C ILE A 137 9.31 -14.41 3.21
N GLY A 138 9.36 -15.70 3.53
CA GLY A 138 10.57 -16.53 3.44
C GLY A 138 10.89 -16.93 2.00
N ARG A 139 12.10 -17.50 1.80
CA ARG A 139 12.57 -18.03 0.50
C ARG A 139 11.72 -19.19 -0.07
N ASP A 140 10.81 -19.73 0.74
CA ASP A 140 9.86 -20.79 0.40
C ASP A 140 8.47 -20.26 -0.01
N GLY A 141 8.24 -18.96 0.13
CA GLY A 141 6.97 -18.31 -0.22
C GLY A 141 5.93 -18.28 0.90
N HIS A 142 6.27 -18.64 2.14
CA HIS A 142 5.38 -18.54 3.30
C HIS A 142 5.60 -17.27 4.13
N VAL A 143 4.57 -16.81 4.84
CA VAL A 143 4.68 -15.64 5.73
C VAL A 143 5.36 -16.03 7.05
N ILE A 144 6.61 -15.62 7.21
CA ILE A 144 7.40 -15.92 8.41
C ILE A 144 7.27 -14.85 9.50
N ASN A 145 6.96 -13.59 9.18
CA ASN A 145 6.76 -12.54 10.20
C ASN A 145 5.69 -11.50 9.81
N ARG A 146 5.14 -10.81 10.81
CA ARG A 146 4.21 -9.68 10.65
C ARG A 146 4.45 -8.64 11.75
N TRP A 147 4.55 -7.37 11.39
CA TRP A 147 4.74 -6.27 12.33
C TRP A 147 3.65 -5.21 12.24
N ALA A 148 3.32 -4.62 13.39
CA ALA A 148 2.46 -3.44 13.49
C ALA A 148 3.16 -2.18 12.97
N SER A 149 2.37 -1.14 12.70
CA SER A 149 2.82 0.19 12.23
C SER A 149 3.92 0.83 13.07
N THR A 150 3.92 0.58 14.38
CA THR A 150 4.89 1.11 15.35
C THR A 150 6.28 0.46 15.27
N ALA A 151 6.42 -0.70 14.61
CA ALA A 151 7.71 -1.32 14.38
C ALA A 151 8.54 -0.47 13.42
N LYS A 152 9.64 0.10 13.94
CA LYS A 152 10.55 0.94 13.18
C LYS A 152 11.39 0.11 12.19
N PRO A 153 11.87 0.69 11.08
CA PRO A 153 12.66 -0.03 10.07
C PRO A 153 13.88 -0.76 10.65
N GLU A 154 14.56 -0.18 11.65
CA GLU A 154 15.76 -0.78 12.26
C GLU A 154 15.47 -2.15 12.90
N ALA A 155 14.28 -2.32 13.49
CA ALA A 155 13.85 -3.57 14.12
C ALA A 155 13.51 -4.68 13.11
N LEU A 156 13.46 -4.37 11.81
CA LEU A 156 13.23 -5.34 10.75
C LEU A 156 14.52 -6.03 10.31
N LYS A 157 15.69 -5.44 10.58
CA LYS A 157 16.98 -5.91 10.04
C LYS A 157 17.30 -7.35 10.45
N GLU A 158 17.37 -7.63 11.75
CA GLU A 158 17.78 -8.97 12.23
C GLU A 158 16.86 -10.10 11.74
N PRO A 159 15.51 -9.99 11.79
CA PRO A 159 14.64 -11.02 11.21
C PRO A 159 14.77 -11.19 9.69
N ILE A 160 15.14 -10.13 8.95
CA ILE A 160 15.42 -10.24 7.52
C ILE A 160 16.76 -10.96 7.27
N LEU A 161 17.79 -10.68 8.08
CA LEU A 161 19.08 -11.37 8.00
C LEU A 161 18.94 -12.88 8.33
N GLU A 162 18.16 -13.21 9.36
CA GLU A 162 17.82 -14.59 9.70
C GLU A 162 17.11 -15.29 8.52
N ALA A 163 16.11 -14.65 7.92
CA ALA A 163 15.40 -15.17 6.75
C ALA A 163 16.29 -15.33 5.50
N LEU A 164 17.32 -14.49 5.36
CA LEU A 164 18.33 -14.61 4.31
C LEU A 164 19.31 -15.77 4.54
N GLY A 165 19.31 -16.37 5.74
CA GLY A 165 20.18 -17.48 6.12
C GLY A 165 21.46 -17.05 6.87
N VAL A 166 21.55 -15.79 7.28
CA VAL A 166 22.69 -15.25 8.03
C VAL A 166 22.62 -15.76 9.47
N LYS A 167 23.52 -16.69 9.81
CA LYS A 167 23.62 -17.22 11.16
C LYS A 167 24.30 -16.20 12.07
N ASN A 168 23.54 -15.61 12.99
CA ASN A 168 24.11 -14.80 14.05
C ASN A 168 24.92 -15.68 15.01
N SER A 169 26.25 -15.54 14.95
CA SER A 169 27.21 -16.16 15.87
C SER A 169 27.19 -15.49 17.25
N SER A 170 26.02 -15.48 17.90
CA SER A 170 25.82 -14.95 19.25
C SER A 170 24.85 -15.85 20.02
N GLY A 171 25.38 -16.93 20.59
CA GLY A 171 24.69 -17.65 21.66
C GLY A 171 24.60 -16.77 22.91
N GLY A 172 23.46 -16.76 23.58
CA GLY A 172 23.20 -15.91 24.74
C GLY A 172 21.70 -15.86 25.06
N GLY A 173 21.18 -16.95 25.62
CA GLY A 173 19.78 -17.02 25.99
C GLY A 173 19.46 -16.18 27.23
N SER A 174 18.24 -15.64 27.27
CA SER A 174 17.56 -15.35 28.53
C SER A 174 16.06 -15.54 28.32
N THR A 175 15.56 -16.67 28.82
CA THR A 175 14.14 -16.86 29.11
C THR A 175 13.79 -16.06 30.35
N ALA A 176 12.80 -15.17 30.25
CA ALA A 176 12.17 -14.57 31.40
C ALA A 176 10.65 -14.50 31.16
N GLU A 177 9.96 -15.57 31.58
CA GLU A 177 8.56 -15.46 31.98
C GLU A 177 8.51 -14.54 33.21
N GLY A 178 7.50 -13.67 33.28
CA GLY A 178 7.33 -12.70 34.36
C GLY A 178 5.90 -12.21 34.42
N GLU A 179 5.22 -12.53 35.52
CA GLU A 179 3.77 -12.42 35.67
C GLU A 179 3.24 -11.00 35.86
N ALA A 180 1.90 -10.88 35.89
CA ALA A 180 1.16 -9.64 36.09
C ALA A 180 1.42 -8.98 37.46
N GLY A 181 1.41 -7.63 37.49
CA GLY A 181 1.59 -6.87 38.74
C GLY A 181 1.13 -5.42 38.66
N ALA A 182 -0.10 -5.17 39.13
CA ALA A 182 -0.65 -3.95 39.74
C ALA A 182 -0.24 -2.53 39.25
N LYS A 183 -1.27 -1.78 38.86
CA LYS A 183 -1.37 -0.30 38.86
C LYS A 183 -1.05 0.32 40.24
N PRO A 184 -0.45 1.53 40.26
CA PRO A 184 -0.91 2.56 41.19
C PRO A 184 -1.32 3.86 40.49
N GLU A 185 -2.40 4.49 40.98
CA GLU A 185 -2.87 5.83 40.62
C GLU A 185 -2.23 6.90 41.54
N PRO A 186 -2.35 8.21 41.25
CA PRO A 186 -1.40 9.22 41.70
C PRO A 186 -1.63 9.71 43.14
N LYS A 187 -0.62 10.42 43.66
CA LYS A 187 -0.77 11.30 44.82
C LYS A 187 -0.35 12.73 44.49
N SER A 188 -1.19 13.64 44.96
CA SER A 188 -1.01 15.08 45.12
C SER A 188 0.29 15.47 45.84
N ASP A 189 0.85 16.63 45.50
CA ASP A 189 0.86 17.75 46.47
C ASP A 189 0.94 19.12 45.75
N GLU A 190 0.73 20.20 46.50
CA GLU A 190 0.21 21.48 46.05
C GLU A 190 1.13 22.65 46.47
N SER A 191 1.47 23.58 45.55
CA SER A 191 1.99 24.92 45.92
C SER A 191 1.84 25.93 44.76
N LYS A 192 1.04 26.97 45.00
CA LYS A 192 0.82 28.14 44.11
C LYS A 192 1.75 29.31 44.52
N PRO A 193 1.92 30.38 43.72
CA PRO A 193 1.04 31.55 43.88
C PRO A 193 0.57 32.24 42.57
N LYS A 194 -0.53 33.02 42.66
CA LYS A 194 -1.02 33.98 41.62
C LYS A 194 -0.20 35.29 41.75
N PRO A 195 -0.04 36.09 40.69
CA PRO A 195 -0.93 37.25 40.46
C PRO A 195 -1.25 37.45 38.95
N ASP A 196 -2.13 38.33 38.48
CA ASP A 196 -3.30 39.02 39.03
C ASP A 196 -4.22 39.35 37.83
N GLU A 197 -5.52 39.54 38.06
CA GLU A 197 -6.44 40.11 37.06
C GLU A 197 -6.72 41.57 37.40
N PRO A 198 -7.09 42.36 36.38
CA PRO A 198 -8.32 43.12 36.55
C PRO A 198 -9.34 42.89 35.42
N GLU A 199 -10.60 42.83 35.81
CA GLU A 199 -11.79 42.80 34.94
C GLU A 199 -11.90 44.13 34.13
N SER A 200 -12.61 44.22 33.01
CA SER A 200 -14.08 44.11 32.96
C SER A 200 -14.63 44.58 31.60
N LYS A 201 -15.88 44.19 31.29
CA LYS A 201 -16.85 44.84 30.37
C LYS A 201 -16.53 44.86 28.86
N SER A 202 -17.51 44.86 27.96
CA SER A 202 -18.94 44.49 28.00
C SER A 202 -19.50 44.59 26.59
N GLU A 203 -20.39 43.67 26.18
CA GLU A 203 -21.33 43.84 25.05
C GLU A 203 -20.66 43.99 23.65
N ASP A 204 -21.27 43.65 22.51
CA ASP A 204 -22.69 43.74 22.17
C ASP A 204 -23.15 42.70 21.12
N LYS A 205 -24.47 42.59 20.96
CA LYS A 205 -25.19 41.64 20.11
C LYS A 205 -25.55 42.25 18.74
N VAL A 206 -25.18 41.62 17.63
CA VAL A 206 -25.82 41.89 16.32
C VAL A 206 -26.11 40.60 15.54
N GLU A 207 -27.40 40.29 15.37
CA GLU A 207 -27.90 39.39 14.34
C GLU A 207 -27.94 40.13 13.00
N SER A 208 -27.61 39.46 11.89
CA SER A 208 -28.17 39.84 10.59
C SER A 208 -28.47 38.61 9.72
N LYS A 209 -29.68 38.58 9.16
CA LYS A 209 -30.25 37.50 8.37
C LYS A 209 -30.91 38.13 7.15
N ILE A 210 -30.28 38.00 5.98
CA ILE A 210 -30.80 38.37 4.65
C ILE A 210 -30.14 37.38 3.69
N GLU A 211 -30.77 36.32 3.17
CA GLU A 211 -31.94 36.19 2.29
C GLU A 211 -31.61 36.29 0.79
N SER A 212 -31.94 35.20 0.08
CA SER A 212 -32.15 35.00 -1.36
C SER A 212 -31.19 35.61 -2.41
N ALA A 213 -30.62 34.75 -3.26
CA ALA A 213 -30.78 34.83 -4.71
C ALA A 213 -30.34 33.52 -5.40
N ALA A 214 -31.21 32.94 -6.22
CA ALA A 214 -30.84 31.93 -7.21
C ALA A 214 -30.66 32.61 -8.59
N PRO A 215 -29.75 32.15 -9.46
CA PRO A 215 -29.83 32.45 -10.88
C PRO A 215 -30.78 31.50 -11.60
N SER A 216 -31.62 32.07 -12.46
CA SER A 216 -32.66 31.42 -13.25
C SER A 216 -32.14 30.49 -14.35
N ALA A 217 -32.96 29.51 -14.74
CA ALA A 217 -32.81 28.81 -16.00
C ALA A 217 -32.92 29.77 -17.21
N GLY A 218 -32.11 29.50 -18.25
CA GLY A 218 -32.24 30.06 -19.61
C GLY A 218 -32.64 28.95 -20.59
N PRO A 219 -33.23 29.29 -21.76
CA PRO A 219 -34.22 28.43 -22.40
C PRO A 219 -33.67 27.38 -23.37
N ASP A 220 -34.49 26.35 -23.58
CA ASP A 220 -34.48 25.50 -24.77
C ASP A 220 -34.50 26.32 -26.07
N SER A 221 -33.77 25.84 -27.07
CA SER A 221 -34.11 26.10 -28.48
C SER A 221 -33.65 24.93 -29.34
N GLN A 222 -34.62 24.07 -29.67
CA GLN A 222 -34.48 23.08 -30.73
C GLN A 222 -34.34 23.80 -32.08
N SER A 223 -33.36 23.39 -32.89
CA SER A 223 -33.47 23.49 -34.35
C SER A 223 -33.49 22.09 -34.95
N LYS A 224 -34.64 21.73 -35.54
CA LYS A 224 -34.77 20.60 -36.46
C LYS A 224 -34.66 21.14 -37.88
N SER A 225 -33.83 20.53 -38.73
CA SER A 225 -34.26 20.12 -40.09
C SER A 225 -33.14 19.45 -40.91
N ASN A 226 -33.35 18.16 -41.19
CA ASN A 226 -33.17 17.42 -42.46
C ASN A 226 -31.96 17.76 -43.37
N SER A 227 -31.18 16.76 -43.81
CA SER A 227 -31.61 15.90 -44.93
C SER A 227 -30.83 14.57 -45.03
N THR A 228 -31.56 13.47 -45.32
CA THR A 228 -31.43 12.58 -46.52
C THR A 228 -30.17 12.79 -47.37
N THR A 229 -29.36 11.82 -47.84
CA THR A 229 -29.53 10.41 -48.31
C THR A 229 -28.18 9.65 -48.18
N SER A 230 -27.99 8.32 -48.30
CA SER A 230 -28.83 7.12 -48.56
C SER A 230 -28.07 5.84 -48.14
N ALA A 231 -28.66 4.64 -48.32
CA ALA A 231 -28.00 3.34 -48.13
C ALA A 231 -27.28 2.80 -49.39
N VAL A 232 -26.25 1.96 -49.20
CA VAL A 232 -26.10 0.70 -49.95
C VAL A 232 -25.13 -0.23 -49.22
N ALA A 233 -25.46 -1.53 -49.16
CA ALA A 233 -24.57 -2.59 -48.76
C ALA A 233 -24.15 -3.39 -49.99
N SER A 234 -22.86 -3.70 -50.12
CA SER A 234 -22.36 -4.71 -51.07
C SER A 234 -21.14 -5.42 -50.50
N LYS A 235 -21.16 -6.75 -50.62
CA LYS A 235 -20.10 -7.73 -50.34
C LYS A 235 -20.39 -8.91 -51.30
N PRO A 236 -19.45 -9.84 -51.54
CA PRO A 236 -18.05 -9.69 -51.96
C PRO A 236 -17.91 -9.89 -53.48
N GLU A 237 -16.70 -9.79 -54.03
CA GLU A 237 -16.31 -10.63 -55.18
C GLU A 237 -14.93 -11.26 -54.95
N ASP A 238 -14.73 -12.35 -55.68
CA ASP A 238 -13.70 -13.38 -55.53
C ASP A 238 -12.76 -13.32 -56.75
N THR A 239 -11.50 -13.76 -56.63
CA THR A 239 -10.68 -14.29 -57.75
C THR A 239 -9.31 -14.79 -57.25
N SER A 240 -9.13 -16.11 -57.25
CA SER A 240 -8.13 -16.86 -58.06
C SER A 240 -6.99 -16.02 -58.67
N SER A 241 -5.69 -16.36 -58.65
CA SER A 241 -4.96 -17.60 -58.32
C SER A 241 -3.44 -17.34 -58.48
N THR A 242 -2.55 -18.22 -58.00
CA THR A 242 -1.50 -18.92 -58.81
C THR A 242 -0.42 -19.62 -57.95
N THR A 243 -0.39 -20.96 -58.05
CA THR A 243 0.71 -21.94 -57.84
C THR A 243 1.76 -21.79 -56.72
N GLU A 244 1.60 -22.60 -55.68
CA GLU A 244 2.38 -23.83 -55.42
C GLU A 244 3.83 -23.96 -55.98
N SER A 245 4.79 -24.23 -55.08
CA SER A 245 5.85 -25.25 -55.25
C SER A 245 6.42 -25.66 -53.88
N GLN A 246 6.55 -26.97 -53.66
CA GLN A 246 7.06 -27.58 -52.42
C GLN A 246 8.60 -27.78 -52.42
N PRO A 247 9.22 -28.11 -51.28
CA PRO A 247 10.68 -28.22 -51.15
C PRO A 247 11.23 -29.60 -51.52
N GLU A 248 12.48 -29.65 -51.99
CA GLU A 248 13.28 -30.88 -52.07
C GLU A 248 14.37 -30.92 -50.98
N THR A 249 14.84 -32.15 -50.71
CA THR A 249 15.58 -32.56 -49.53
C THR A 249 17.07 -32.81 -49.78
N GLN A 250 17.87 -32.72 -48.70
CA GLN A 250 19.14 -33.45 -48.44
C GLN A 250 20.33 -33.26 -49.41
N ALA A 251 21.39 -32.66 -48.87
CA ALA A 251 22.72 -33.30 -48.72
C ALA A 251 23.51 -32.59 -47.61
#